data_AF-A0A3L9IJ88-F1
#
_entry.id   AF-A0A3L9IJ88-F1
#
_cell.length_a   1.000
_cell.length_b   1.000
_cell.length_c   1.000
_cell.angle_alpha   90.00
_cell.angle_beta   90.00
_cell.angle_gamma   90.00
#
_symmetry.space_group_name_H-M   'P 1'
#
loop_
_entity.id
_entity.type
_entity.pdbx_description
1 polymer ?
#
loop_
_entity_poly.entity_id
_entity_poly.type
_entity_poly.pdbx_seq_one_letter_code
_entity_poly.pdbx_strand_id
1 'polypeptide(L)' 'MANVTVTFTITEFCLHTGISEEELNEIVGLGVVEPREIQETTWVFDDHAAIVVQRA' A
#
# COMPACT_ATOMS: atom_id res chain seq x y z
N MET A 1 16.70 -14.88 12.38
CA MET A 1 15.75 -13.75 12.51
C MET A 1 14.70 -13.95 11.44
N ALA A 2 13.43 -14.12 11.81
CA ALA A 2 12.35 -14.24 10.83
C ALA A 2 12.13 -12.86 10.20
N ASN A 3 12.31 -12.75 8.88
CA ASN A 3 11.97 -11.54 8.14
C ASN A 3 10.44 -11.54 7.99
N VAL A 4 9.74 -10.95 8.97
CA VAL A 4 8.28 -10.81 8.91
C VAL A 4 7.98 -9.62 8.02
N THR A 5 7.62 -9.89 6.79
CA THR A 5 7.10 -8.87 5.86
C THR A 5 5.63 -8.64 6.19
N VAL A 6 5.30 -7.43 6.63
CA VAL A 6 3.91 -7.02 6.89
C VAL A 6 3.32 -6.56 5.57
N THR A 7 2.20 -7.17 5.20
CA THR A 7 1.44 -6.83 3.99
C THR A 7 0.06 -6.33 4.37
N PHE A 8 -0.39 -5.30 3.67
CA PHE A 8 -1.68 -4.65 3.88
C PHE A 8 -2.53 -4.81 2.62
N THR A 9 -3.79 -5.16 2.77
CA THR A 9 -4.78 -4.95 1.70
C THR A 9 -5.05 -3.45 1.50
N ILE A 10 -5.70 -3.08 0.39
CA ILE A 10 -6.11 -1.68 0.12
C ILE A 10 -6.78 -1.04 1.34
N THR A 11 -7.74 -1.73 1.97
CA THR A 11 -8.54 -1.19 3.07
C THR A 11 -7.70 -0.99 4.33
N GLU A 12 -6.80 -1.93 4.63
CA GLU A 12 -5.87 -1.82 5.76
C GLU A 12 -4.83 -0.72 5.52
N PHE A 13 -4.35 -0.60 4.28
CA PHE A 13 -3.38 0.42 3.88
C PHE A 13 -3.95 1.83 4.04
N CYS A 14 -5.18 2.06 3.55
CA CYS A 14 -5.91 3.30 3.74
C CYS A 14 -6.13 3.62 5.22
N LEU A 15 -6.50 2.62 6.03
CA LEU A 15 -6.68 2.81 7.48
C LEU A 15 -5.36 3.15 8.19
N HIS A 16 -4.25 2.56 7.75
CA HIS A 16 -2.93 2.76 8.35
C HIS A 16 -2.29 4.12 7.99
N THR A 17 -2.39 4.51 6.71
CA THR A 17 -1.81 5.75 6.19
C THR A 17 -2.74 6.95 6.35
N GLY A 18 -4.04 6.72 6.48
CA GLY A 18 -5.07 7.74 6.60
C GLY A 18 -5.55 8.32 5.27
N ILE A 19 -5.11 7.78 4.13
CA ILE A 19 -5.53 8.21 2.79
C ILE A 19 -6.76 7.43 2.32
N SER A 20 -7.51 8.01 1.39
CA SER A 20 -8.65 7.33 0.76
C SER A 20 -8.22 6.36 -0.35
N GLU A 21 -9.08 5.42 -0.74
CA GLU A 21 -8.79 4.49 -1.87
C GLU A 21 -8.58 5.22 -3.19
N GLU A 22 -9.22 6.36 -3.39
CA GLU A 22 -9.03 7.23 -4.56
C GLU A 22 -7.62 7.83 -4.59
N GLU A 23 -7.14 8.35 -3.45
CA GLU A 23 -5.77 8.85 -3.32
C GLU A 23 -4.76 7.73 -3.52
N LEU A 24 -5.01 6.54 -2.98
CA LEU A 24 -4.16 5.38 -3.20
C LEU A 24 -4.08 5.03 -4.70
N ASN A 25 -5.21 5.02 -5.42
CA ASN A 25 -5.24 4.79 -6.86
C ASN A 25 -4.43 5.84 -7.63
N GLU A 26 -4.54 7.12 -7.26
CA GLU A 26 -3.76 8.18 -7.87
C GLU A 26 -2.26 7.97 -7.63
N ILE A 27 -1.85 7.69 -6.38
CA ILE A 27 -0.44 7.46 -6.01
C ILE A 27 0.13 6.25 -6.76
N VAL A 28 -0.65 5.18 -6.92
CA VAL A 28 -0.28 4.01 -7.72
C VAL A 28 -0.21 4.35 -9.20
N GLY A 29 -1.17 5.11 -9.73
CA GLY A 29 -1.19 5.57 -11.12
C GLY A 29 -0.04 6.51 -11.47
N LEU A 30 0.44 7.29 -10.50
CA LEU A 30 1.62 8.15 -10.59
C LEU A 30 2.94 7.37 -10.45
N GLY A 31 2.89 6.09 -10.07
CA GLY A 31 4.08 5.26 -9.84
C GLY A 31 4.86 5.61 -8.57
N VAL A 32 4.23 6.31 -7.62
CA VAL A 32 4.85 6.67 -6.33
C VAL A 32 4.93 5.43 -5.42
N VAL A 33 3.89 4.59 -5.45
CA VAL A 33 3.90 3.27 -4.81
C VAL A 33 3.42 2.21 -5.79
N GLU A 34 3.96 1.00 -5.67
CA GLU A 34 3.55 -0.13 -6.49
C GLU A 34 2.96 -1.22 -5.59
N PRO A 35 1.83 -1.84 -6.00
CA PRO A 35 1.31 -2.99 -5.29
C PRO A 35 2.32 -4.13 -5.39
N ARG A 36 2.64 -4.75 -4.25
CA ARG A 36 3.60 -5.84 -4.14
C ARG A 36 3.08 -7.08 -4.86
N GLU A 37 1.81 -7.41 -4.64
CA GLU A 37 1.12 -8.56 -5.23
C GLU A 37 -0.33 -8.19 -5.55
N ILE A 38 -0.88 -8.86 -6.56
CA ILE A 38 -2.31 -8.80 -6.91
C ILE A 38 -2.90 -10.14 -6.48
N GLN A 39 -3.54 -10.19 -5.31
CA GLN A 39 -4.19 -11.40 -4.80
C GLN A 39 -5.66 -11.40 -5.17
N GLU A 40 -6.05 -12.38 -5.99
CA GLU A 40 -7.42 -12.72 -6.44
C GLU A 40 -8.21 -11.64 -7.18
N THR A 41 -7.92 -10.35 -6.97
CA THR A 41 -8.34 -9.12 -7.68
C THR A 41 -7.99 -7.86 -6.86
N THR A 42 -7.38 -8.02 -5.68
CA THR A 42 -7.07 -6.94 -4.74
C THR A 42 -5.56 -6.67 -4.69
N TRP A 43 -5.19 -5.39 -4.66
CA TRP A 43 -3.81 -4.98 -4.45
C TRP A 43 -3.37 -5.17 -3.00
N VAL A 44 -2.14 -5.65 -2.86
CA VAL A 44 -1.48 -5.83 -1.57
C VAL A 44 -0.24 -4.96 -1.54
N PHE A 45 -0.09 -4.18 -0.48
CA PHE A 45 1.01 -3.25 -0.27
C PHE A 45 1.88 -3.72 0.89
N ASP A 46 3.17 -3.40 0.82
CA ASP A 46 4.12 -3.66 1.90
C ASP A 46 4.18 -2.46 2.86
N ASP A 47 4.71 -2.66 4.07
CA ASP A 47 5.07 -1.59 5.01
C ASP A 47 5.89 -0.47 4.35
N HIS A 48 6.78 -0.82 3.42
CA HIS A 48 7.54 0.16 2.65
C HIS A 48 6.66 1.16 1.89
N ALA A 49 5.57 0.72 1.28
CA ALA A 49 4.66 1.62 0.56
C ALA A 49 3.97 2.59 1.54
N ALA A 50 3.65 2.12 2.75
CA ALA A 50 3.03 2.96 3.77
C ALA A 50 3.99 4.06 4.23
N ILE A 51 5.27 3.72 4.41
CA ILE A 51 6.32 4.69 4.76
C ILE A 51 6.51 5.74 3.64
N VAL A 52 6.42 5.34 2.36
CA VAL A 52 6.50 6.27 1.24
C VAL A 52 5.32 7.24 1.24
N VAL A 53 4.09 6.72 1.38
CA VAL A 53 2.87 7.54 1.41
C VAL A 53 2.86 8.50 2.58
N GLN A 54 3.29 8.07 3.77
CA GLN A 54 3.27 8.91 4.98
C GLN A 54 4.32 10.03 4.96
N ARG A 55 5.25 10.01 4.00
CA ARG A 55 6.29 11.03 3.80
C ARG A 55 6.05 11.93 2.58
N ALA A 56 5.09 11.58 1.72
CA ALA A 56 4.69 12.36 0.55
C ALA A 56 3.72 13.49 0.97
#